data_AF-A0A3D1H2T2-F1
#
_entry.id   AF-A0A3D1H2T2-F1
#
_cell.length_a   1.000
_cell.length_b   1.000
_cell.length_c   1.000
_cell.angle_alpha   90.00
_cell.angle_beta   90.00
_cell.angle_gamma   90.00
#
_symmetry.space_group_name_H-M   'P 1'
#
loop_
_entity.id
_entity.type
_entity.pdbx_description
1 polymer ?
#
loop_
_entity_poly.entity_id
_entity_poly.type
_entity_poly.pdbx_seq_one_letter_code
_entity_poly.pdbx_strand_id
1 'polypeptide(L)'
;MSKDHFDVDECLHQIKHYLPAQAPLKDFVHHNTLHAFQAESFFEATARASAMLGCKVSLSLRAFREMYKQDSIPSEHLDKAIRSTYGDVQIPHWREMMLNHKFEATYNPFVGQLRASWKNLYKVDMNTLTHTRLFRILNSYLDQGISIWQFPVTTRGFMSSLRELEKYSKVSLFNSDRVQKLFQLNRPTITQLLDLLVGRASLYENYLFDLQFAHPGWSGMVAFIESNLDALLDKRQITLEEAIILELLLEIDVLDTKFGTQWKPLGLNNSIRSIDLFKKAKVTNYQCTLQLWQQAFENTFYDEVLTGIQKNKVISEPHTASFQAFMCIDDRECSWRRYIEQLEPNCQTFGTPGHFGLEYYFQPENGKFHTKVCPAPVTPKILVKEFGATAKLKRDVHFSKHTHGILGAF
;
A
#
# COMPACT_ATOMS: atom_id res chain seq x y z
N MET A 1 15.34 -30.41 12.55
CA MET A 1 14.03 -30.46 11.85
C MET A 1 14.31 -30.24 10.38
N SER A 2 13.85 -31.16 9.52
CA SER A 2 14.14 -31.14 8.09
C SER A 2 13.65 -29.82 7.46
N LYS A 3 14.52 -29.12 6.72
CA LYS A 3 14.21 -27.90 5.95
C LYS A 3 13.37 -28.18 4.69
N ASP A 4 12.87 -29.40 4.50
CA ASP A 4 12.15 -29.81 3.29
C ASP A 4 10.62 -29.78 3.41
N HIS A 5 10.06 -29.38 4.55
CA HIS A 5 8.61 -29.23 4.69
C HIS A 5 8.20 -27.77 4.56
N PHE A 6 7.42 -27.47 3.51
CA PHE A 6 6.80 -26.15 3.32
C PHE A 6 5.47 -26.09 4.08
N ASP A 7 5.34 -25.10 4.95
CA ASP A 7 4.11 -24.81 5.70
C ASP A 7 3.37 -23.64 5.04
N VAL A 8 2.19 -23.92 4.49
CA VAL A 8 1.36 -22.92 3.79
C VAL A 8 0.81 -21.90 4.77
N ASP A 9 0.36 -22.32 5.94
CA ASP A 9 -0.33 -21.46 6.90
C ASP A 9 0.65 -20.45 7.50
N GLU A 10 1.85 -20.91 7.86
CA GLU A 10 2.93 -20.01 8.32
C GLU A 10 3.33 -19.03 7.21
N CYS A 11 3.48 -19.50 5.96
CA CYS A 11 3.82 -18.63 4.84
C CYS A 11 2.74 -17.56 4.59
N LEU A 12 1.45 -17.93 4.62
CA LEU A 12 0.34 -16.99 4.48
C LEU A 12 0.29 -15.99 5.64
N HIS A 13 0.56 -16.44 6.87
CA HIS A 13 0.65 -15.57 8.04
C HIS A 13 1.78 -14.54 7.86
N GLN A 14 2.96 -14.96 7.43
CA GLN A 14 4.07 -14.05 7.12
C GLN A 14 3.71 -13.08 5.99
N ILE A 15 3.13 -13.54 4.88
CA ILE A 15 2.72 -12.66 3.78
C ILE A 15 1.74 -11.59 4.28
N LYS A 16 0.71 -11.98 5.04
CA LYS A 16 -0.25 -11.03 5.64
C LYS A 16 0.42 -10.01 6.56
N HIS A 17 1.44 -10.43 7.31
CA HIS A 17 2.20 -9.55 8.20
C HIS A 17 3.05 -8.51 7.44
N TYR A 18 3.58 -8.83 6.25
CA TYR A 18 4.41 -7.91 5.48
C TYR A 18 3.61 -7.08 4.46
N LEU A 19 2.45 -7.57 4.01
CA LEU A 19 1.59 -6.84 3.08
C LEU A 19 1.09 -5.52 3.72
N PRO A 20 0.95 -4.45 2.93
CA PRO A 20 0.37 -3.21 3.45
C PRO A 20 -1.10 -3.46 3.85
N ALA A 21 -1.48 -3.06 5.06
CA ALA A 21 -2.88 -3.02 5.46
C ALA A 21 -3.60 -1.93 4.64
N GLN A 22 -4.26 -2.34 3.56
CA GLN A 22 -4.98 -1.44 2.67
C GLN A 22 -6.48 -1.59 2.88
N ALA A 23 -7.09 -0.59 3.50
CA ALA A 23 -8.54 -0.48 3.54
C ALA A 23 -9.09 -0.10 2.14
N PRO A 24 -10.37 -0.39 1.86
CA PRO A 24 -11.03 0.13 0.67
C PRO A 24 -10.92 1.65 0.58
N LEU A 25 -10.83 2.21 -0.64
CA LEU A 25 -10.60 3.64 -0.92
C LEU A 25 -11.49 4.65 -0.15
N LYS A 26 -12.65 4.23 0.35
CA LYS A 26 -13.54 5.06 1.17
C LYS A 26 -12.97 5.37 2.57
N ASP A 27 -12.04 4.54 3.06
CA ASP A 27 -11.52 4.62 4.42
C ASP A 27 -10.13 5.27 4.39
N PHE A 28 -9.84 6.13 5.37
CA PHE A 28 -8.57 6.83 5.45
C PHE A 28 -7.44 5.84 5.81
N VAL A 29 -6.41 5.75 4.95
CA VAL A 29 -5.26 4.87 5.16
C VAL A 29 -4.25 5.56 6.09
N HIS A 30 -4.36 5.29 7.39
CA HIS A 30 -3.45 5.78 8.44
C HIS A 30 -2.42 4.75 8.95
N HIS A 31 -2.22 3.64 8.24
CA HIS A 31 -1.38 2.55 8.74
C HIS A 31 0.12 2.83 8.57
N ASN A 32 0.91 2.38 9.55
CA ASN A 32 2.37 2.41 9.45
C ASN A 32 2.84 1.53 8.29
N THR A 33 3.38 2.14 7.24
CA THR A 33 3.87 1.44 6.04
C THR A 33 5.07 0.53 6.34
N LEU A 34 5.74 0.72 7.48
CA LEU A 34 6.84 -0.10 7.98
C LEU A 34 6.45 -0.97 9.19
N HIS A 35 5.15 -1.24 9.41
CA HIS A 35 4.68 -2.01 10.57
C HIS A 35 5.37 -3.38 10.73
N ALA A 36 5.66 -4.07 9.62
CA ALA A 36 6.37 -5.35 9.63
C ALA A 36 7.83 -5.25 10.16
N PHE A 37 8.37 -4.03 10.24
CA PHE A 37 9.72 -3.71 10.69
C PHE A 37 9.74 -2.93 12.00
N GLN A 38 8.59 -2.80 12.68
CA GLN A 38 8.43 -1.93 13.86
C GLN A 38 9.30 -2.32 15.08
N ALA A 39 9.83 -3.54 15.09
CA ALA A 39 10.73 -4.01 16.14
C ALA A 39 12.19 -3.55 15.94
N GLU A 40 12.52 -2.97 14.78
CA GLU A 40 13.86 -2.50 14.43
C GLU A 40 14.00 -0.99 14.62
N SER A 41 15.23 -0.50 14.74
CA SER A 41 15.46 0.95 14.68
C SER A 41 15.09 1.51 13.31
N PHE A 42 14.73 2.80 13.22
CA PHE A 42 14.23 3.39 11.97
C PHE A 42 15.16 3.17 10.75
N PHE A 43 16.47 3.32 10.92
CA PHE A 43 17.44 3.12 9.82
C PHE A 43 17.64 1.64 9.47
N GLU A 44 17.56 0.73 10.44
CA GLU A 44 17.57 -0.71 10.16
C GLU A 44 16.29 -1.16 9.45
N ALA A 45 15.14 -0.72 9.94
CA ALA A 45 13.82 -0.98 9.37
C ALA A 45 13.73 -0.52 7.92
N THR A 46 14.17 0.71 7.63
CA THR A 46 14.17 1.27 6.28
C THR A 46 15.17 0.55 5.36
N ALA A 47 16.37 0.23 5.85
CA ALA A 47 17.35 -0.55 5.10
C ALA A 47 16.82 -1.95 4.76
N ARG A 48 16.18 -2.63 5.73
CA ARG A 48 15.59 -3.95 5.55
C ARG A 48 14.38 -3.92 4.62
N ALA A 49 13.46 -2.97 4.78
CA ALA A 49 12.34 -2.77 3.88
C ALA A 49 12.78 -2.52 2.43
N SER A 50 13.83 -1.70 2.23
CA SER A 50 14.38 -1.45 0.90
C SER A 50 15.05 -2.69 0.30
N ALA A 51 15.85 -3.42 1.07
CA ALA A 51 16.54 -4.62 0.60
C ALA A 51 15.58 -5.79 0.32
N MET A 52 14.55 -5.96 1.15
CA MET A 52 13.58 -7.04 1.02
C MET A 52 12.54 -6.73 -0.07
N LEU A 53 11.87 -5.58 0.03
CA LEU A 53 10.68 -5.24 -0.75
C LEU A 53 10.96 -4.26 -1.90
N GLY A 54 12.14 -3.65 -1.94
CA GLY A 54 12.46 -2.63 -2.96
C GLY A 54 11.82 -1.28 -2.68
N CYS A 55 11.35 -1.02 -1.46
CA CYS A 55 10.75 0.27 -1.13
C CYS A 55 11.78 1.40 -1.24
N LYS A 56 11.33 2.56 -1.75
CA LYS A 56 12.07 3.82 -1.63
C LYS A 56 11.78 4.41 -0.26
N VAL A 57 12.77 4.37 0.62
CA VAL A 57 12.64 4.70 2.05
C VAL A 57 13.27 6.04 2.43
N SER A 58 13.86 6.74 1.46
CA SER A 58 14.50 8.03 1.66
C SER A 58 14.51 8.79 0.32
N LEU A 59 14.76 10.10 0.39
CA LEU A 59 15.06 10.90 -0.79
C LEU A 59 16.34 10.36 -1.46
N SER A 60 16.48 10.60 -2.77
CA SER A 60 17.71 10.21 -3.46
C SER A 60 18.89 11.07 -2.99
N LEU A 61 20.12 10.53 -3.06
CA LEU A 61 21.33 11.32 -2.80
C LEU A 61 21.41 12.57 -3.68
N ARG A 62 20.90 12.49 -4.92
CA ARG A 62 20.81 13.65 -5.81
C ARG A 62 19.93 14.74 -5.20
N ALA A 63 18.74 14.39 -4.73
CA ALA A 63 17.82 15.33 -4.11
C ALA A 63 18.45 15.99 -2.87
N PHE A 64 19.06 15.20 -1.98
CA PHE A 64 19.75 15.76 -0.81
C PHE A 64 20.89 16.71 -1.19
N ARG A 65 21.71 16.34 -2.20
CA ARG A 65 22.78 17.21 -2.70
C ARG A 65 22.25 18.49 -3.35
N GLU A 66 21.12 18.43 -4.04
CA GLU A 66 20.45 19.61 -4.61
C GLU A 66 19.95 20.54 -3.50
N MET A 67 19.30 19.98 -2.46
CA MET A 67 18.84 20.74 -1.29
C MET A 67 20.01 21.38 -0.53
N TYR A 68 21.12 20.66 -0.39
CA TYR A 68 22.36 21.20 0.19
C TYR A 68 22.91 22.38 -0.63
N LYS A 69 22.96 22.25 -1.96
CA LYS A 69 23.42 23.34 -2.85
C LYS A 69 22.52 24.57 -2.81
N GLN A 70 21.26 24.40 -2.43
CA GLN A 70 20.27 25.48 -2.29
C GLN A 70 20.23 26.03 -0.86
N ASP A 71 21.17 25.65 0.01
CA ASP A 71 21.21 25.99 1.44
C ASP A 71 19.94 25.58 2.22
N SER A 72 19.11 24.69 1.67
CA SER A 72 17.94 24.11 2.35
C SER A 72 18.34 23.05 3.37
N ILE A 73 19.59 22.56 3.31
CA ILE A 73 20.23 21.78 4.36
C ILE A 73 21.54 22.48 4.71
N PRO A 74 21.57 23.31 5.76
CA PRO A 74 22.77 24.01 6.22
C PRO A 74 23.97 23.07 6.45
N SER A 75 25.17 23.52 6.07
CA SER A 75 26.42 22.75 6.21
C SER A 75 26.74 22.35 7.65
N GLU A 76 26.32 23.14 8.63
CA GLU A 76 26.46 22.83 10.05
C GLU A 76 25.67 21.58 10.47
N HIS A 77 24.52 21.32 9.85
CA HIS A 77 23.71 20.13 10.16
C HIS A 77 24.32 18.85 9.58
N LEU A 78 25.09 18.94 8.48
CA LEU A 78 25.91 17.81 8.00
C LEU A 78 26.95 17.43 9.05
N ASP A 79 27.72 18.41 9.54
CA ASP A 79 28.77 18.16 10.52
C ASP A 79 28.18 17.69 11.85
N LYS A 80 27.02 18.24 12.26
CA LYS A 80 26.26 17.79 13.44
C LYS A 80 25.86 16.31 13.31
N ALA A 81 25.30 15.91 12.17
CA ALA A 81 24.88 14.52 11.92
C ALA A 81 26.07 13.54 11.88
N ILE A 82 27.19 13.94 11.27
CA ILE A 82 28.41 13.12 11.25
C ILE A 82 29.00 13.01 12.65
N ARG A 83 29.13 14.12 13.38
CA ARG A 83 29.67 14.16 14.74
C ARG A 83 28.87 13.26 15.68
N SER A 84 27.54 13.32 15.63
CA SER A 84 26.68 12.51 16.50
C SER A 84 26.78 11.01 16.21
N THR A 85 27.09 10.62 14.97
CA THR A 85 27.06 9.21 14.54
C THR A 85 28.45 8.57 14.52
N TYR A 86 29.47 9.29 14.07
CA TYR A 86 30.83 8.76 13.84
C TYR A 86 31.94 9.55 14.55
N GLY A 87 31.61 10.67 15.22
CA GLY A 87 32.57 11.54 15.90
C GLY A 87 33.31 12.51 14.97
N ASP A 88 33.95 13.51 15.56
CA ASP A 88 34.59 14.63 14.85
C ASP A 88 35.68 14.22 13.85
N VAL A 89 36.45 13.17 14.19
CA VAL A 89 37.58 12.70 13.37
C VAL A 89 37.12 12.24 11.98
N GLN A 90 35.87 11.78 11.86
CA GLN A 90 35.33 11.21 10.62
C GLN A 90 34.63 12.25 9.72
N ILE A 91 34.53 13.51 10.15
CA ILE A 91 33.88 14.58 9.38
C ILE A 91 34.45 14.71 7.95
N PRO A 92 35.78 14.80 7.73
CA PRO A 92 36.31 14.95 6.38
C PRO A 92 35.95 13.77 5.45
N HIS A 93 36.01 12.55 5.98
CA HIS A 93 35.71 11.34 5.22
C HIS A 93 34.23 11.26 4.80
N TRP A 94 33.31 11.47 5.75
CA TRP A 94 31.88 11.40 5.43
C TRP A 94 31.39 12.58 4.61
N ARG A 95 31.95 13.78 4.77
CA ARG A 95 31.63 14.91 3.87
C ARG A 95 31.98 14.58 2.42
N GLU A 96 33.15 13.99 2.18
CA GLU A 96 33.55 13.58 0.83
C GLU A 96 32.59 12.52 0.26
N MET A 97 32.19 11.53 1.08
CA MET A 97 31.21 10.53 0.66
C MET A 97 29.83 11.11 0.39
N MET A 98 29.35 12.00 1.26
CA MET A 98 28.04 12.63 1.15
C MET A 98 27.94 13.55 -0.07
N LEU A 99 28.97 14.37 -0.34
CA LEU A 99 28.93 15.41 -1.36
C LEU A 99 29.37 14.91 -2.74
N ASN A 100 30.45 14.13 -2.81
CA ASN A 100 31.18 13.90 -4.05
C ASN A 100 31.16 12.44 -4.53
N HIS A 101 31.14 11.47 -3.61
CA HIS A 101 31.25 10.06 -3.98
C HIS A 101 30.05 9.59 -4.84
N LYS A 102 30.34 8.79 -5.87
CA LYS A 102 29.33 8.18 -6.73
C LYS A 102 29.15 6.74 -6.31
N PHE A 103 27.96 6.42 -5.80
CA PHE A 103 27.60 5.06 -5.45
C PHE A 103 26.99 4.36 -6.66
N GLU A 104 27.37 3.10 -6.88
CA GLU A 104 26.65 2.23 -7.78
C GLU A 104 25.28 1.90 -7.14
N ALA A 105 24.21 2.42 -7.73
CA ALA A 105 22.86 2.13 -7.27
C ALA A 105 22.48 0.71 -7.68
N THR A 106 22.84 -0.30 -6.87
CA THR A 106 22.33 -1.65 -7.05
C THR A 106 20.96 -1.77 -6.41
N TYR A 107 19.91 -1.53 -7.19
CA TYR A 107 18.53 -1.82 -6.78
C TYR A 107 18.20 -3.27 -7.12
N ASN A 108 18.29 -4.16 -6.13
CA ASN A 108 18.01 -5.58 -6.30
C ASN A 108 17.27 -6.14 -5.07
N PRO A 109 15.95 -5.89 -4.96
CA PRO A 109 15.17 -6.38 -3.83
C PRO A 109 15.13 -7.91 -3.81
N PHE A 110 15.04 -8.52 -2.63
CA PHE A 110 14.96 -9.99 -2.52
C PHE A 110 13.66 -10.54 -3.09
N VAL A 111 12.55 -9.87 -2.80
CA VAL A 111 11.23 -10.19 -3.33
C VAL A 111 11.15 -9.76 -4.80
N GLY A 112 10.64 -10.65 -5.63
CA GLY A 112 10.49 -10.55 -7.08
C GLY A 112 11.56 -11.30 -7.88
N GLN A 113 12.68 -11.71 -7.27
CA GLN A 113 13.81 -12.29 -8.01
C GLN A 113 13.49 -13.68 -8.59
N LEU A 114 12.82 -14.53 -7.82
CA LEU A 114 12.53 -15.89 -8.25
C LEU A 114 11.54 -15.88 -9.41
N ARG A 115 10.41 -15.20 -9.26
CA ARG A 115 9.35 -15.13 -10.27
C ARG A 115 9.76 -14.34 -11.51
N ALA A 116 10.67 -13.37 -11.39
CA ALA A 116 11.29 -12.71 -12.54
C ALA A 116 12.06 -13.68 -13.46
N SER A 117 12.41 -14.88 -12.99
CA SER A 117 13.05 -15.92 -13.82
C SER A 117 12.17 -16.35 -15.00
N TRP A 118 10.84 -16.30 -14.88
CA TRP A 118 9.93 -16.54 -16.01
C TRP A 118 10.17 -15.56 -17.16
N LYS A 119 10.37 -14.28 -16.84
CA LYS A 119 10.68 -13.25 -17.84
C LYS A 119 12.11 -13.36 -18.33
N ASN A 120 13.08 -13.51 -17.43
CA ASN A 120 14.50 -13.47 -17.77
C ASN A 120 14.95 -14.68 -18.58
N LEU A 121 14.54 -15.88 -18.18
CA LEU A 121 14.99 -17.15 -18.76
C LEU A 121 14.02 -17.67 -19.84
N TYR A 122 12.71 -17.54 -19.62
CA TYR A 122 11.68 -18.14 -20.49
C TYR A 122 10.92 -17.12 -21.34
N LYS A 123 11.24 -15.82 -21.22
CA LYS A 123 10.60 -14.71 -21.95
C LYS A 123 9.07 -14.71 -21.77
N VAL A 124 8.60 -15.04 -20.56
CA VAL A 124 7.19 -14.97 -20.16
C VAL A 124 7.03 -13.86 -19.14
N ASP A 125 6.34 -12.79 -19.53
CA ASP A 125 5.96 -11.72 -18.61
C ASP A 125 4.68 -12.10 -17.87
N MET A 126 4.82 -12.81 -16.74
CA MET A 126 3.68 -13.33 -15.99
C MET A 126 2.72 -12.22 -15.57
N ASN A 127 3.25 -11.11 -15.05
CA ASN A 127 2.44 -9.96 -14.62
C ASN A 127 1.50 -9.49 -15.73
N THR A 128 2.05 -9.22 -16.92
CA THR A 128 1.25 -8.70 -18.05
C THR A 128 0.16 -9.70 -18.46
N LEU A 129 0.49 -11.00 -18.43
CA LEU A 129 -0.38 -12.06 -18.92
C LEU A 129 -1.46 -12.49 -17.92
N THR A 130 -1.22 -12.37 -16.60
CA THR A 130 -2.18 -12.79 -15.56
C THR A 130 -2.96 -11.62 -14.95
N HIS A 131 -2.30 -10.48 -14.69
CA HIS A 131 -2.89 -9.39 -13.90
C HIS A 131 -4.15 -8.81 -14.53
N THR A 132 -4.21 -8.71 -15.86
CA THR A 132 -5.40 -8.21 -16.55
C THR A 132 -6.65 -9.03 -16.21
N ARG A 133 -6.54 -10.36 -16.20
CA ARG A 133 -7.66 -11.25 -15.83
C ARG A 133 -7.92 -11.20 -14.32
N LEU A 134 -6.86 -11.32 -13.52
CA LEU A 134 -6.94 -11.28 -12.06
C LEU A 134 -7.67 -10.02 -11.56
N PHE A 135 -7.20 -8.84 -11.97
CA PHE A 135 -7.76 -7.58 -11.50
C PHE A 135 -9.17 -7.34 -12.02
N ARG A 136 -9.51 -7.79 -13.23
CA ARG A 136 -10.91 -7.71 -13.72
C ARG A 136 -11.84 -8.56 -12.86
N ILE A 137 -11.41 -9.75 -12.48
CA ILE A 137 -12.17 -10.66 -11.61
C ILE A 137 -12.31 -10.05 -10.21
N LEU A 138 -11.21 -9.62 -9.59
CA LEU A 138 -11.22 -9.04 -8.25
C LEU A 138 -12.03 -7.74 -8.19
N ASN A 139 -11.85 -6.83 -9.15
CA ASN A 139 -12.65 -5.60 -9.25
C ASN A 139 -14.15 -5.92 -9.36
N SER A 140 -14.51 -6.86 -10.24
CA SER A 140 -15.92 -7.22 -10.46
C SER A 140 -16.54 -7.84 -9.20
N TYR A 141 -15.81 -8.73 -8.51
CA TYR A 141 -16.32 -9.38 -7.30
C TYR A 141 -16.43 -8.42 -6.11
N LEU A 142 -15.42 -7.57 -5.92
CA LEU A 142 -15.33 -6.63 -4.79
C LEU A 142 -16.02 -5.28 -5.05
N ASP A 143 -16.64 -5.10 -6.22
CA ASP A 143 -17.38 -3.88 -6.57
C ASP A 143 -18.44 -3.56 -5.50
N GLN A 144 -18.39 -2.32 -5.00
CA GLN A 144 -19.26 -1.81 -3.95
C GLN A 144 -20.49 -1.09 -4.51
N GLY A 145 -20.96 -1.47 -5.69
CA GLY A 145 -22.10 -0.86 -6.38
C GLY A 145 -21.73 0.35 -7.25
N ILE A 146 -20.48 0.44 -7.71
CA ILE A 146 -20.04 1.47 -8.65
C ILE A 146 -20.39 1.03 -10.07
N SER A 147 -20.14 -0.25 -10.38
CA SER A 147 -20.41 -0.83 -11.68
C SER A 147 -21.91 -1.00 -11.92
N ILE A 148 -22.34 -0.77 -13.18
CA ILE A 148 -23.73 -1.02 -13.62
C ILE A 148 -24.02 -2.53 -13.56
N TRP A 149 -23.05 -3.33 -14.00
CA TRP A 149 -23.13 -4.78 -14.00
C TRP A 149 -22.66 -5.31 -12.66
N GLN A 150 -23.58 -5.91 -11.93
CA GLN A 150 -23.26 -6.56 -10.67
C GLN A 150 -22.67 -7.95 -10.91
N PHE A 151 -21.80 -8.37 -10.00
CA PHE A 151 -21.30 -9.73 -10.01
C PHE A 151 -22.50 -10.70 -9.86
N PRO A 152 -22.67 -11.69 -10.76
CA PRO A 152 -23.93 -12.42 -10.87
C PRO A 152 -24.20 -13.39 -9.70
N VAL A 153 -23.15 -13.79 -8.96
CA VAL A 153 -23.24 -14.75 -7.85
C VAL A 153 -22.53 -14.16 -6.63
N THR A 154 -23.27 -13.69 -5.64
CA THR A 154 -22.71 -13.01 -4.46
C THR A 154 -23.02 -13.69 -3.13
N THR A 155 -23.95 -14.65 -3.12
CA THR A 155 -24.38 -15.36 -1.90
C THR A 155 -23.42 -16.47 -1.47
N ARG A 156 -22.36 -16.72 -2.25
CA ARG A 156 -21.34 -17.74 -1.99
C ARG A 156 -19.96 -17.06 -1.87
N GLY A 157 -19.06 -17.63 -1.09
CA GLY A 157 -17.67 -17.15 -0.99
C GLY A 157 -16.99 -17.08 -2.37
N PHE A 158 -15.91 -16.32 -2.48
CA PHE A 158 -15.25 -15.96 -3.75
C PHE A 158 -15.04 -17.15 -4.70
N MET A 159 -14.39 -18.23 -4.26
CA MET A 159 -14.13 -19.39 -5.13
C MET A 159 -15.40 -20.10 -5.60
N SER A 160 -16.39 -20.22 -4.72
CA SER A 160 -17.66 -20.87 -5.05
C SER A 160 -18.42 -20.07 -6.11
N SER A 161 -18.39 -18.74 -5.98
CA SER A 161 -19.00 -17.80 -6.92
C SER A 161 -18.33 -17.85 -8.29
N LEU A 162 -16.99 -17.94 -8.34
CA LEU A 162 -16.26 -18.10 -9.61
C LEU A 162 -16.51 -19.45 -10.28
N ARG A 163 -16.60 -20.54 -9.52
CA ARG A 163 -16.94 -21.87 -10.06
C ARG A 163 -18.34 -21.93 -10.65
N GLU A 164 -19.28 -21.27 -10.00
CA GLU A 164 -20.64 -21.15 -10.51
C GLU A 164 -20.67 -20.35 -11.80
N LEU A 165 -19.95 -19.22 -11.84
CA LEU A 165 -19.79 -18.42 -13.06
C LEU A 165 -19.16 -19.24 -14.18
N GLU A 166 -18.10 -19.99 -13.91
CA GLU A 166 -17.44 -20.88 -14.88
C GLU A 166 -18.38 -21.97 -15.41
N LYS A 167 -19.22 -22.54 -14.54
CA LYS A 167 -20.17 -23.61 -14.92
C LYS A 167 -21.29 -23.13 -15.85
N TYR A 168 -21.75 -21.89 -15.66
CA TYR A 168 -22.90 -21.34 -16.40
C TYR A 168 -22.51 -20.35 -17.51
N SER A 169 -21.24 -19.93 -17.57
CA SER A 169 -20.73 -19.06 -18.62
C SER A 169 -20.46 -19.83 -19.91
N LYS A 170 -20.70 -19.19 -21.06
CA LYS A 170 -20.29 -19.70 -22.38
C LYS A 170 -18.81 -19.48 -22.67
N VAL A 171 -18.15 -18.61 -21.90
CA VAL A 171 -16.74 -18.25 -22.03
C VAL A 171 -16.05 -18.60 -20.73
N SER A 172 -15.01 -19.44 -20.81
CA SER A 172 -14.22 -19.85 -19.66
C SER A 172 -13.33 -18.73 -19.14
N LEU A 173 -13.08 -18.74 -17.83
CA LEU A 173 -12.05 -17.93 -17.17
C LEU A 173 -10.63 -18.33 -17.57
N PHE A 174 -10.44 -19.55 -18.07
CA PHE A 174 -9.15 -20.16 -18.40
C PHE A 174 -9.14 -20.65 -19.86
N ASN A 175 -7.99 -20.58 -20.52
CA ASN A 175 -7.87 -21.06 -21.90
C ASN A 175 -7.58 -22.57 -21.99
N SER A 176 -6.95 -23.15 -20.97
CA SER A 176 -6.41 -24.49 -21.01
C SER A 176 -7.33 -25.51 -20.33
N ASP A 177 -7.55 -26.65 -21.00
CA ASP A 177 -8.37 -27.76 -20.49
C ASP A 177 -7.86 -28.29 -19.15
N ARG A 178 -6.54 -28.30 -18.95
CA ARG A 178 -5.92 -28.77 -17.71
C ARG A 178 -6.31 -27.87 -16.55
N VAL A 179 -6.22 -26.55 -16.71
CA VAL A 179 -6.57 -25.60 -15.64
C VAL A 179 -8.07 -25.57 -15.41
N GLN A 180 -8.90 -25.65 -16.46
CA GLN A 180 -10.35 -25.79 -16.29
C GLN A 180 -10.69 -27.02 -15.45
N LYS A 181 -10.06 -28.17 -15.73
CA LYS A 181 -10.21 -29.38 -14.91
C LYS A 181 -9.71 -29.15 -13.48
N LEU A 182 -8.51 -28.61 -13.29
CA LEU A 182 -7.95 -28.31 -11.95
C LEU A 182 -8.85 -27.37 -11.13
N PHE A 183 -9.43 -26.36 -11.77
CA PHE A 183 -10.33 -25.42 -11.12
C PHE A 183 -11.65 -26.07 -10.69
N GLN A 184 -12.18 -26.98 -11.52
CA GLN A 184 -13.40 -27.75 -11.25
C GLN A 184 -13.17 -28.92 -10.28
N LEU A 185 -11.95 -29.47 -10.20
CA LEU A 185 -11.57 -30.42 -9.17
C LEU A 185 -11.80 -29.77 -7.79
N ASN A 186 -12.34 -30.54 -6.84
CA ASN A 186 -12.77 -30.03 -5.54
C ASN A 186 -11.59 -29.47 -4.72
N ARG A 187 -11.32 -28.17 -4.94
CA ARG A 187 -10.41 -27.29 -4.17
C ARG A 187 -8.91 -27.67 -4.32
N PRO A 188 -8.26 -27.25 -5.42
CA PRO A 188 -6.81 -27.41 -5.51
C PRO A 188 -6.14 -26.62 -4.38
N THR A 189 -5.11 -27.19 -3.75
CA THR A 189 -4.36 -26.51 -2.69
C THR A 189 -3.21 -25.70 -3.29
N ILE A 190 -2.73 -24.69 -2.55
CA ILE A 190 -1.54 -23.91 -2.92
C ILE A 190 -0.35 -24.83 -3.19
N THR A 191 -0.09 -25.81 -2.31
CA THR A 191 1.03 -26.75 -2.46
C THR A 191 0.94 -27.56 -3.76
N GLN A 192 -0.24 -28.07 -4.12
CA GLN A 192 -0.44 -28.83 -5.36
C GLN A 192 -0.14 -27.97 -6.61
N LEU A 193 -0.53 -26.70 -6.59
CA LEU A 193 -0.29 -25.79 -7.70
C LEU A 193 1.19 -25.37 -7.77
N LEU A 194 1.84 -25.17 -6.62
CA LEU A 194 3.28 -24.89 -6.54
C LEU A 194 4.13 -26.10 -6.93
N ASP A 195 3.71 -27.33 -6.62
CA ASP A 195 4.37 -28.55 -7.09
C ASP A 195 4.38 -28.61 -8.62
N LEU A 196 3.30 -28.18 -9.27
CA LEU A 196 3.22 -28.12 -10.72
C LEU A 196 4.05 -26.98 -11.31
N LEU A 197 3.97 -25.79 -10.73
CA LEU A 197 4.55 -24.56 -11.27
C LEU A 197 6.04 -24.39 -10.95
N VAL A 198 6.42 -24.71 -9.72
CA VAL A 198 7.76 -24.48 -9.15
C VAL A 198 8.48 -25.81 -8.90
N GLY A 199 7.79 -26.83 -8.36
CA GLY A 199 8.28 -28.21 -8.23
C GLY A 199 9.41 -28.46 -7.23
N ARG A 200 9.89 -27.41 -6.52
CA ARG A 200 10.88 -27.53 -5.45
C ARG A 200 10.40 -26.75 -4.22
N ALA A 201 10.03 -27.48 -3.17
CA ALA A 201 9.43 -26.93 -1.94
C ALA A 201 10.22 -25.78 -1.29
N SER A 202 11.56 -25.83 -1.35
CA SER A 202 12.42 -24.77 -0.80
C SER A 202 12.31 -23.42 -1.52
N LEU A 203 11.58 -23.34 -2.64
CA LEU A 203 11.32 -22.11 -3.39
C LEU A 203 9.89 -21.59 -3.20
N TYR A 204 9.02 -22.32 -2.50
CA TYR A 204 7.58 -22.00 -2.43
C TYR A 204 7.31 -20.69 -1.69
N GLU A 205 7.98 -20.47 -0.55
CA GLU A 205 7.90 -19.21 0.19
C GLU A 205 8.36 -18.03 -0.66
N ASN A 206 9.53 -18.13 -1.29
CA ASN A 206 10.02 -17.11 -2.22
C ASN A 206 9.00 -16.83 -3.33
N TYR A 207 8.40 -17.88 -3.90
CA TYR A 207 7.48 -17.72 -5.03
C TYR A 207 6.19 -17.02 -4.60
N LEU A 208 5.62 -17.37 -3.46
CA LEU A 208 4.40 -16.75 -2.95
C LEU A 208 4.60 -15.29 -2.54
N PHE A 209 5.75 -14.96 -1.93
CA PHE A 209 6.11 -13.56 -1.69
C PHE A 209 6.24 -12.79 -3.00
N ASP A 210 6.97 -13.32 -3.98
CA ASP A 210 7.10 -12.70 -5.30
C ASP A 210 5.76 -12.51 -6.01
N LEU A 211 4.85 -13.47 -5.85
CA LEU A 211 3.50 -13.45 -6.41
C LEU A 211 2.68 -12.30 -5.81
N GLN A 212 2.57 -12.24 -4.48
CA GLN A 212 1.70 -11.27 -3.80
C GLN A 212 2.28 -9.84 -3.79
N PHE A 213 3.61 -9.69 -3.74
CA PHE A 213 4.25 -8.38 -3.86
C PHE A 213 4.39 -7.90 -5.31
N ALA A 214 3.94 -8.66 -6.31
CA ALA A 214 3.76 -8.14 -7.67
C ALA A 214 2.60 -7.14 -7.75
N HIS A 215 1.65 -7.20 -6.81
CA HIS A 215 0.48 -6.31 -6.72
C HIS A 215 0.06 -6.08 -5.26
N PRO A 216 0.95 -5.52 -4.42
CA PRO A 216 0.76 -5.48 -2.96
C PRO A 216 -0.49 -4.72 -2.52
N GLY A 217 -1.06 -3.86 -3.38
CA GLY A 217 -2.34 -3.22 -3.09
C GLY A 217 -3.54 -4.16 -3.15
N TRP A 218 -3.63 -5.02 -4.16
CA TRP A 218 -4.71 -6.01 -4.24
C TRP A 218 -4.56 -7.08 -3.17
N SER A 219 -3.36 -7.65 -3.02
CA SER A 219 -3.09 -8.64 -1.97
C SER A 219 -3.32 -8.07 -0.57
N GLY A 220 -2.85 -6.85 -0.31
CA GLY A 220 -3.06 -6.16 0.97
C GLY A 220 -4.53 -5.88 1.26
N MET A 221 -5.30 -5.45 0.25
CA MET A 221 -6.75 -5.24 0.39
C MET A 221 -7.51 -6.54 0.65
N VAL A 222 -7.18 -7.62 -0.05
CA VAL A 222 -7.80 -8.95 0.18
C VAL A 222 -7.48 -9.44 1.60
N ALA A 223 -6.22 -9.35 2.05
CA ALA A 223 -5.82 -9.72 3.40
C ALA A 223 -6.55 -8.88 4.47
N PHE A 224 -6.74 -7.59 4.21
CA PHE A 224 -7.49 -6.70 5.10
C PHE A 224 -8.98 -7.09 5.18
N ILE A 225 -9.64 -7.32 4.04
CA ILE A 225 -11.05 -7.73 3.97
C ILE A 225 -11.28 -9.07 4.67
N GLU A 226 -10.38 -10.04 4.45
CA GLU A 226 -10.44 -11.36 5.10
C GLU A 226 -10.49 -11.24 6.63
N SER A 227 -9.73 -10.30 7.20
CA SER A 227 -9.65 -10.08 8.64
C SER A 227 -10.72 -9.12 9.17
N ASN A 228 -11.42 -8.39 8.28
CA ASN A 228 -12.38 -7.34 8.62
C ASN A 228 -13.66 -7.47 7.77
N LEU A 229 -14.55 -8.38 8.14
CA LEU A 229 -15.78 -8.67 7.37
C LEU A 229 -16.73 -7.46 7.22
N ASP A 230 -16.64 -6.48 8.10
CA ASP A 230 -17.45 -5.25 8.07
C ASP A 230 -16.74 -4.08 7.35
N ALA A 231 -15.55 -4.31 6.77
CA ALA A 231 -14.83 -3.30 6.00
C ALA A 231 -15.62 -2.84 4.76
N LEU A 232 -16.38 -3.75 4.14
CA LEU A 232 -17.14 -3.48 2.93
C LEU A 232 -18.59 -3.12 3.24
N LEU A 233 -19.15 -2.17 2.47
CA LEU A 233 -20.56 -1.78 2.58
C LEU A 233 -21.47 -2.86 2.00
N ASP A 234 -21.11 -3.39 0.82
CA ASP A 234 -21.67 -4.62 0.26
C ASP A 234 -20.73 -5.78 0.62
N LYS A 235 -21.16 -6.59 1.59
CA LYS A 235 -20.33 -7.66 2.16
C LYS A 235 -19.94 -8.66 1.08
N ARG A 236 -18.64 -8.95 1.02
CA ARG A 236 -18.02 -9.95 0.14
C ARG A 236 -17.05 -10.78 0.95
N GLN A 237 -17.04 -12.08 0.71
CA GLN A 237 -16.15 -13.01 1.40
C GLN A 237 -15.08 -13.51 0.44
N ILE A 238 -13.83 -13.20 0.76
CA ILE A 238 -12.65 -13.64 0.02
C ILE A 238 -11.53 -13.85 1.02
N THR A 239 -10.72 -14.89 0.82
CA THR A 239 -9.47 -15.08 1.56
C THR A 239 -8.26 -14.83 0.67
N LEU A 240 -7.12 -14.48 1.29
CA LEU A 240 -5.85 -14.36 0.57
C LEU A 240 -5.46 -15.69 -0.08
N GLU A 241 -5.74 -16.82 0.58
CA GLU A 241 -5.52 -18.16 0.03
C GLU A 241 -6.29 -18.38 -1.27
N GLU A 242 -7.57 -18.02 -1.30
CA GLU A 242 -8.39 -18.13 -2.52
C GLU A 242 -7.84 -17.22 -3.64
N ALA A 243 -7.44 -15.99 -3.34
CA ALA A 243 -6.83 -15.11 -4.33
C ALA A 243 -5.53 -15.70 -4.92
N ILE A 244 -4.66 -16.26 -4.07
CA ILE A 244 -3.42 -16.94 -4.48
C ILE A 244 -3.72 -18.16 -5.36
N ILE A 245 -4.68 -19.00 -4.98
CA ILE A 245 -5.07 -20.17 -5.78
C ILE A 245 -5.52 -19.75 -7.18
N LEU A 246 -6.37 -18.71 -7.29
CA LEU A 246 -6.79 -18.18 -8.58
C LEU A 246 -5.59 -17.71 -9.41
N GLU A 247 -4.68 -16.97 -8.79
CA GLU A 247 -3.51 -16.43 -9.47
C GLU A 247 -2.54 -17.51 -9.95
N LEU A 248 -2.28 -18.54 -9.14
CA LEU A 248 -1.47 -19.69 -9.54
C LEU A 248 -2.10 -20.46 -10.70
N LEU A 249 -3.43 -20.64 -10.69
CA LEU A 249 -4.15 -21.23 -11.82
C LEU A 249 -4.01 -20.39 -13.10
N LEU A 250 -4.08 -19.05 -13.00
CA LEU A 250 -3.84 -18.17 -14.14
C LEU A 250 -2.41 -18.27 -14.68
N GLU A 251 -1.41 -18.45 -13.84
CA GLU A 251 -0.03 -18.64 -14.29
C GLU A 251 0.17 -19.98 -15.00
N ILE A 252 -0.40 -21.06 -14.46
CA ILE A 252 -0.42 -22.37 -15.12
C ILE A 252 -1.15 -22.27 -16.46
N ASP A 253 -2.26 -21.50 -16.53
CA ASP A 253 -3.03 -21.29 -17.76
C ASP A 253 -2.21 -20.57 -18.83
N VAL A 254 -1.43 -19.55 -18.41
CA VAL A 254 -0.51 -18.83 -19.30
C VAL A 254 0.54 -19.77 -19.87
N LEU A 255 1.14 -20.63 -19.04
CA LEU A 255 2.15 -21.58 -19.50
C LEU A 255 1.55 -22.65 -20.41
N ASP A 256 0.37 -23.17 -20.08
CA ASP A 256 -0.34 -24.15 -20.90
C ASP A 256 -0.73 -23.58 -22.26
N THR A 257 -1.22 -22.34 -22.28
CA THR A 257 -1.57 -21.65 -23.53
C THR A 257 -0.34 -21.44 -24.41
N LYS A 258 0.81 -21.12 -23.80
CA LYS A 258 2.03 -20.74 -24.55
C LYS A 258 2.87 -21.93 -24.99
N PHE A 259 2.97 -22.97 -24.16
CA PHE A 259 3.90 -24.08 -24.36
C PHE A 259 3.21 -25.45 -24.39
N GLY A 260 1.87 -25.50 -24.35
CA GLY A 260 1.15 -26.74 -24.09
C GLY A 260 1.42 -27.26 -22.67
N THR A 261 1.11 -28.52 -22.40
CA THR A 261 1.27 -29.10 -21.05
C THR A 261 2.69 -29.62 -20.74
N GLN A 262 3.66 -29.39 -21.64
CA GLN A 262 5.02 -29.98 -21.56
C GLN A 262 6.11 -29.04 -21.03
N TRP A 263 5.74 -27.90 -20.42
CA TRP A 263 6.71 -27.05 -19.75
C TRP A 263 7.21 -27.67 -18.44
N LYS A 264 8.40 -27.27 -18.02
CA LYS A 264 9.06 -27.79 -16.81
C LYS A 264 8.87 -26.82 -15.63
N PRO A 265 8.66 -27.34 -14.40
CA PRO A 265 8.61 -26.50 -13.21
C PRO A 265 9.86 -25.64 -13.07
N LEU A 266 9.68 -24.42 -12.57
CA LEU A 266 10.74 -23.41 -12.49
C LEU A 266 11.97 -23.93 -11.71
N GLY A 267 11.71 -24.62 -10.59
CA GLY A 267 12.72 -25.17 -9.70
C GLY A 267 13.54 -26.32 -10.28
N LEU A 268 13.28 -26.81 -11.50
CA LEU A 268 14.18 -27.74 -12.18
C LEU A 268 15.41 -27.05 -12.78
N ASN A 269 15.40 -25.72 -12.90
CA ASN A 269 16.56 -24.98 -13.36
C ASN A 269 17.62 -24.83 -12.25
N ASN A 270 18.83 -25.32 -12.49
CA ASN A 270 19.93 -25.31 -11.52
C ASN A 270 20.47 -23.91 -11.21
N SER A 271 20.22 -22.90 -12.06
CA SER A 271 20.59 -21.51 -11.78
C SER A 271 19.71 -20.88 -10.70
N ILE A 272 18.56 -21.48 -10.41
CA ILE A 272 17.57 -20.93 -9.47
C ILE A 272 17.83 -21.46 -8.06
N ARG A 273 17.98 -20.51 -7.14
CA ARG A 273 18.27 -20.73 -5.72
C ARG A 273 17.23 -20.02 -4.86
N SER A 274 16.96 -20.59 -3.69
CA SER A 274 16.13 -19.91 -2.68
C SER A 274 16.89 -18.73 -2.09
N ILE A 275 16.14 -17.73 -1.66
CA ILE A 275 16.67 -16.52 -1.04
C ILE A 275 16.08 -16.44 0.36
N ASP A 276 16.92 -16.26 1.37
CA ASP A 276 16.42 -15.91 2.70
C ASP A 276 15.84 -14.48 2.63
N LEU A 277 14.51 -14.40 2.60
CA LEU A 277 13.75 -13.14 2.49
C LEU A 277 13.89 -12.28 3.75
N PHE A 278 14.09 -12.91 4.90
CA PHE A 278 14.02 -12.27 6.21
C PHE A 278 15.40 -11.94 6.79
N LYS A 279 16.48 -12.23 6.06
CA LYS A 279 17.82 -11.83 6.46
C LYS A 279 17.93 -10.31 6.61
N LYS A 280 18.80 -9.89 7.54
CA LYS A 280 19.10 -8.47 7.75
C LYS A 280 19.68 -7.82 6.49
N ALA A 281 19.37 -6.55 6.29
CA ALA A 281 20.04 -5.75 5.27
C ALA A 281 21.54 -5.64 5.57
N LYS A 282 22.36 -5.75 4.52
CA LYS A 282 23.80 -5.49 4.63
C LYS A 282 23.99 -3.98 4.75
N VAL A 283 24.63 -3.53 5.83
CA VAL A 283 25.02 -2.13 5.99
C VAL A 283 26.06 -1.76 4.93
N THR A 284 25.75 -0.76 4.12
CA THR A 284 26.63 -0.25 3.05
C THR A 284 26.92 1.23 3.27
N ASN A 285 28.06 1.70 2.74
CA ASN A 285 28.38 3.13 2.77
C ASN A 285 27.29 3.98 2.12
N TYR A 286 26.59 3.45 1.11
CA TYR A 286 25.44 4.12 0.49
C TYR A 286 24.30 4.37 1.50
N GLN A 287 23.91 3.34 2.26
CA GLN A 287 22.87 3.47 3.28
C GLN A 287 23.31 4.38 4.43
N CYS A 288 24.54 4.25 4.91
CA CYS A 288 25.08 5.14 5.93
C CYS A 288 25.10 6.60 5.45
N THR A 289 25.41 6.84 4.18
CA THR A 289 25.37 8.18 3.59
C THR A 289 23.94 8.74 3.53
N LEU A 290 22.96 7.92 3.16
CA LEU A 290 21.54 8.32 3.21
C LEU A 290 21.06 8.60 4.63
N GLN A 291 21.48 7.79 5.61
CA GLN A 291 21.17 8.02 7.01
C GLN A 291 21.68 9.38 7.50
N LEU A 292 22.95 9.72 7.21
CA LEU A 292 23.52 11.01 7.59
C LEU A 292 22.82 12.19 6.91
N TRP A 293 22.45 12.05 5.64
CA TRP A 293 21.66 13.06 4.93
C TRP A 293 20.27 13.25 5.56
N GLN A 294 19.59 12.16 5.88
CA GLN A 294 18.28 12.19 6.53
C GLN A 294 18.36 12.88 7.89
N GLN A 295 19.35 12.53 8.71
CA GLN A 295 19.57 13.17 10.01
C GLN A 295 19.90 14.68 9.88
N ALA A 296 20.73 15.06 8.90
CA ALA A 296 21.02 16.47 8.65
C ALA A 296 19.77 17.25 8.21
N PHE A 297 18.94 16.63 7.38
CA PHE A 297 17.65 17.20 6.95
C PHE A 297 16.68 17.36 8.12
N GLU A 298 16.52 16.33 8.96
CA GLU A 298 15.68 16.37 10.16
C GLU A 298 16.16 17.43 11.16
N ASN A 299 17.48 17.53 11.38
CA ASN A 299 18.07 18.59 12.22
C ASN A 299 17.69 20.00 11.74
N THR A 300 17.59 20.20 10.42
CA THR A 300 17.15 21.48 9.84
C THR A 300 15.73 21.82 10.30
N PHE A 301 14.80 20.87 10.20
CA PHE A 301 13.43 21.07 10.67
C PHE A 301 13.32 21.25 12.18
N TYR A 302 14.09 20.49 12.96
CA TYR A 302 14.09 20.65 14.40
C TYR A 302 14.54 22.05 14.81
N ASP A 303 15.64 22.54 14.23
CA ASP A 303 16.16 23.85 14.57
C ASP A 303 15.20 24.97 14.07
N GLU A 304 14.56 24.82 12.90
CA GLU A 304 13.51 25.74 12.43
C GLU A 304 12.29 25.79 13.36
N VAL A 305 11.75 24.62 13.76
CA VAL A 305 10.59 24.52 14.65
C VAL A 305 10.91 25.09 16.01
N LEU A 306 12.05 24.71 16.60
CA LEU A 306 12.47 25.20 17.92
C LEU A 306 12.73 26.72 17.89
N THR A 307 13.34 27.22 16.82
CA THR A 307 13.51 28.67 16.62
C THR A 307 12.17 29.38 16.51
N GLY A 308 11.20 28.79 15.80
CA GLY A 308 9.83 29.31 15.71
C GLY A 308 9.14 29.37 17.07
N ILE A 309 9.26 28.32 17.88
CA ILE A 309 8.72 28.28 19.26
C ILE A 309 9.37 29.37 20.13
N GLN A 310 10.70 29.53 20.07
CA GLN A 310 11.41 30.55 20.84
C GLN A 310 11.04 31.99 20.44
N LYS A 311 10.80 32.22 19.14
CA LYS A 311 10.46 33.54 18.60
C LYS A 311 8.97 33.90 18.78
N ASN A 312 8.10 32.91 18.94
CA ASN A 312 6.68 33.16 19.15
C ASN A 312 6.45 33.84 20.50
N LYS A 313 6.13 35.13 20.45
CA LYS A 313 5.63 35.86 21.61
C LYS A 313 4.23 35.36 21.95
N VAL A 314 3.96 35.21 23.24
CA VAL A 314 2.59 35.04 23.74
C VAL A 314 1.82 36.29 23.35
N ILE A 315 0.86 36.17 22.44
CA ILE A 315 -0.08 37.24 22.10
C ILE A 315 -0.97 37.41 23.33
N SER A 316 -1.04 38.62 23.88
CA SER A 316 -1.95 38.92 24.98
C SER A 316 -3.39 38.72 24.52
N GLU A 317 -4.19 37.96 25.27
CA GLU A 317 -5.60 37.79 24.97
C GLU A 317 -6.30 39.15 24.92
N PRO A 318 -7.10 39.45 23.87
CA PRO A 318 -7.81 40.72 23.79
C PRO A 318 -8.83 40.81 24.94
N HIS A 319 -8.83 41.93 25.66
CA HIS A 319 -9.74 42.16 26.79
C HIS A 319 -11.23 42.14 26.38
N THR A 320 -11.53 42.48 25.13
CA THR A 320 -12.87 42.39 24.52
C THR A 320 -12.78 41.91 23.08
N ALA A 321 -13.39 40.77 22.79
CA ALA A 321 -13.33 40.18 21.45
C ALA A 321 -14.26 40.90 20.45
N SER A 322 -13.78 41.19 19.22
CA SER A 322 -14.64 41.71 18.14
C SER A 322 -15.66 40.67 17.68
N PHE A 323 -15.23 39.40 17.61
CA PHE A 323 -16.07 38.23 17.45
C PHE A 323 -15.35 36.99 17.97
N GLN A 324 -16.10 35.90 18.11
CA GLN A 324 -15.59 34.58 18.45
C GLN A 324 -15.87 33.59 17.32
N ALA A 325 -14.90 32.76 16.96
CA ALA A 325 -15.04 31.75 15.92
C ALA A 325 -14.57 30.38 16.40
N PHE A 326 -15.43 29.36 16.27
CA PHE A 326 -15.04 27.95 16.45
C PHE A 326 -14.64 27.36 15.11
N MET A 327 -13.43 26.80 15.04
CA MET A 327 -12.81 26.30 13.82
C MET A 327 -12.29 24.89 14.03
N CYS A 328 -12.21 24.10 12.96
CA CYS A 328 -11.63 22.76 13.06
C CYS A 328 -10.16 22.83 13.54
N ILE A 329 -9.74 21.89 14.38
CA ILE A 329 -8.32 21.73 14.77
C ILE A 329 -7.44 21.16 13.64
N ASP A 330 -8.05 20.76 12.53
CA ASP A 330 -7.37 20.27 11.34
C ASP A 330 -6.35 21.30 10.83
N ASP A 331 -5.16 20.81 10.47
CA ASP A 331 -4.03 21.63 10.07
C ASP A 331 -4.31 22.43 8.78
N ARG A 332 -5.22 21.94 7.94
CA ARG A 332 -5.66 22.64 6.73
C ARG A 332 -6.40 23.94 7.05
N GLU A 333 -7.13 24.00 8.17
CA GLU A 333 -7.83 25.21 8.65
C GLU A 333 -6.88 26.21 9.36
N CYS A 334 -5.66 25.78 9.70
CA CYS A 334 -4.70 26.62 10.43
C CYS A 334 -4.32 27.88 9.64
N SER A 335 -4.18 27.77 8.32
CA SER A 335 -3.88 28.91 7.45
C SER A 335 -4.99 29.98 7.55
N TRP A 336 -6.25 29.58 7.36
CA TRP A 336 -7.40 30.47 7.43
C TRP A 336 -7.55 31.13 8.81
N ARG A 337 -7.41 30.35 9.88
CA ARG A 337 -7.43 30.87 11.25
C ARG A 337 -6.39 31.97 11.48
N ARG A 338 -5.14 31.72 11.08
CA ARG A 338 -4.04 32.70 11.21
C ARG A 338 -4.30 33.97 10.39
N TYR A 339 -4.85 33.84 9.19
CA TYR A 339 -5.20 35.00 8.36
C TYR A 339 -6.28 35.85 9.02
N ILE A 340 -7.31 35.23 9.62
CA ILE A 340 -8.33 35.96 10.38
C ILE A 340 -7.69 36.70 11.57
N GLU A 341 -6.90 36.00 12.39
CA GLU A 341 -6.24 36.59 13.57
C GLU A 341 -5.29 37.74 13.20
N GLN A 342 -4.66 37.65 12.03
CA GLN A 342 -3.79 38.70 11.50
C GLN A 342 -4.57 39.93 11.03
N LEU A 343 -5.72 39.74 10.37
CA LEU A 343 -6.56 40.82 9.85
C LEU A 343 -7.38 41.49 10.96
N GLU A 344 -7.83 40.72 11.95
CA GLU A 344 -8.64 41.17 13.08
C GLU A 344 -7.99 40.76 14.42
N PRO A 345 -6.99 41.51 14.92
CA PRO A 345 -6.23 41.16 16.12
C PRO A 345 -7.06 41.06 17.41
N ASN A 346 -8.27 41.65 17.41
CA ASN A 346 -9.20 41.59 18.53
C ASN A 346 -10.18 40.41 18.43
N CYS A 347 -10.11 39.55 17.41
CA CYS A 347 -10.95 38.36 17.37
C CYS A 347 -10.45 37.29 18.36
N GLN A 348 -11.32 36.35 18.69
CA GLN A 348 -10.94 35.13 19.40
C GLN A 348 -11.30 33.91 18.55
N THR A 349 -10.35 33.03 18.33
CA THR A 349 -10.60 31.76 17.63
C THR A 349 -10.42 30.59 18.60
N PHE A 350 -11.23 29.56 18.42
CA PHE A 350 -11.21 28.34 19.22
C PHE A 350 -11.11 27.13 18.31
N GLY A 351 -10.23 26.19 18.65
CA GLY A 351 -10.12 24.91 17.96
C GLY A 351 -11.14 23.91 18.51
N THR A 352 -11.87 23.24 17.62
CA THR A 352 -12.74 22.11 17.94
C THR A 352 -12.52 20.95 16.98
N PRO A 353 -12.66 19.68 17.38
CA PRO A 353 -12.67 18.56 16.43
C PRO A 353 -13.71 18.78 15.32
N GLY A 354 -13.38 18.39 14.08
CA GLY A 354 -14.12 18.79 12.88
C GLY A 354 -15.59 18.36 12.77
N HIS A 355 -16.08 17.56 13.71
CA HIS A 355 -17.50 17.21 13.78
C HIS A 355 -18.32 18.22 14.61
N PHE A 356 -17.70 19.21 15.27
CA PHE A 356 -18.39 20.26 16.04
C PHE A 356 -19.41 19.71 17.06
N GLY A 357 -19.16 18.50 17.60
CA GLY A 357 -20.10 17.81 18.50
C GLY A 357 -21.36 17.25 17.83
N LEU A 358 -21.46 17.29 16.50
CA LEU A 358 -22.56 16.72 15.73
C LEU A 358 -22.27 15.26 15.39
N GLU A 359 -23.19 14.37 15.76
CA GLU A 359 -23.08 12.92 15.56
C GLU A 359 -24.20 12.45 14.63
N TYR A 360 -23.90 12.27 13.34
CA TYR A 360 -24.91 11.89 12.36
C TYR A 360 -24.36 10.98 11.27
N TYR A 361 -25.26 10.27 10.61
CA TYR A 361 -25.03 9.69 9.31
C TYR A 361 -25.43 10.70 8.24
N PHE A 362 -24.66 10.79 7.16
CA PHE A 362 -25.00 11.60 6.00
C PHE A 362 -25.32 10.71 4.79
N GLN A 363 -26.46 10.92 4.14
CA GLN A 363 -26.82 10.26 2.89
C GLN A 363 -26.97 11.30 1.77
N PRO A 364 -26.07 11.28 0.76
CA PRO A 364 -26.16 12.18 -0.38
C PRO A 364 -27.34 11.84 -1.28
N GLU A 365 -27.81 12.81 -2.06
CA GLU A 365 -28.93 12.60 -2.98
C GLU A 365 -28.56 11.57 -4.06
N ASN A 366 -29.38 10.52 -4.23
CA ASN A 366 -29.11 9.34 -5.08
C ASN A 366 -28.01 8.38 -4.56
N GLY A 367 -27.43 8.62 -3.38
CA GLY A 367 -26.47 7.70 -2.76
C GLY A 367 -27.13 6.42 -2.23
N LYS A 368 -26.60 5.26 -2.61
CA LYS A 368 -27.05 3.95 -2.09
C LYS A 368 -26.70 3.75 -0.62
N PHE A 369 -25.59 4.34 -0.17
CA PHE A 369 -25.06 4.19 1.19
C PHE A 369 -25.00 5.55 1.91
N HIS A 370 -24.95 5.48 3.23
CA HIS A 370 -24.76 6.64 4.11
C HIS A 370 -23.38 6.56 4.77
N THR A 371 -22.78 7.71 5.04
CA THR A 371 -21.46 7.83 5.67
C THR A 371 -21.60 8.27 7.12
N LYS A 372 -20.79 7.67 7.99
CA LYS A 372 -20.71 8.05 9.40
C LYS A 372 -19.92 9.36 9.55
N VAL A 373 -20.55 10.39 10.10
CA VAL A 373 -19.93 11.71 10.35
C VAL A 373 -19.89 11.95 11.85
N CYS A 374 -18.96 11.27 12.52
CA CYS A 374 -18.68 11.41 13.95
C CYS A 374 -17.32 10.74 14.26
N PRO A 375 -16.69 11.01 15.42
CA PRO A 375 -15.46 10.33 15.82
C PRO A 375 -15.74 8.86 16.17
N ALA A 376 -14.73 8.00 16.04
CA ALA A 376 -14.77 6.67 16.66
C ALA A 376 -14.68 6.80 18.20
N PRO A 377 -15.39 5.97 18.99
CA PRO A 377 -16.24 4.84 18.62
C PRO A 377 -17.75 5.18 18.51
N VAL A 378 -18.14 6.45 18.56
CA VAL A 378 -19.55 6.91 18.63
C VAL A 378 -20.38 6.31 17.51
N THR A 379 -21.61 5.85 17.79
CA THR A 379 -22.55 5.39 16.74
C THR A 379 -23.72 6.36 16.65
N PRO A 380 -23.84 7.13 15.55
CA PRO A 380 -24.90 8.11 15.41
C PRO A 380 -26.30 7.50 15.46
N LYS A 381 -27.27 8.29 15.92
CA LYS A 381 -28.70 7.92 15.90
C LYS A 381 -29.49 8.71 14.85
N ILE A 382 -28.88 9.74 14.28
CA ILE A 382 -29.51 10.68 13.36
C ILE A 382 -29.00 10.41 11.95
N LEU A 383 -29.89 10.40 10.95
CA LEU A 383 -29.55 10.33 9.53
C LEU A 383 -29.97 11.65 8.86
N VAL A 384 -28.99 12.43 8.44
CA VAL A 384 -29.13 13.64 7.62
C VAL A 384 -29.15 13.21 6.15
N LYS A 385 -30.19 13.64 5.42
CA LYS A 385 -30.37 13.29 4.01
C LYS A 385 -30.38 14.55 3.15
N GLU A 386 -29.65 14.50 2.05
CA GLU A 386 -29.65 15.54 1.04
C GLU A 386 -30.79 15.31 0.02
N PHE A 387 -31.55 16.36 -0.28
CA PHE A 387 -32.63 16.35 -1.27
C PHE A 387 -32.66 17.67 -2.04
N GLY A 388 -33.06 17.62 -3.31
CA GLY A 388 -33.34 18.83 -4.09
C GLY A 388 -32.08 19.58 -4.53
N ALA A 389 -30.95 18.90 -4.70
CA ALA A 389 -29.73 19.51 -5.21
C ALA A 389 -29.95 19.88 -6.70
N THR A 390 -30.29 21.13 -6.95
CA THR A 390 -30.48 21.68 -8.31
C THR A 390 -29.16 21.89 -9.05
N ALA A 391 -28.06 22.03 -8.31
CA ALA A 391 -26.71 22.10 -8.86
C ALA A 391 -26.14 20.69 -9.07
N LYS A 392 -25.98 20.27 -10.33
CA LYS A 392 -25.12 19.12 -10.64
C LYS A 392 -23.68 19.49 -10.24
N LEU A 393 -23.19 18.96 -9.11
CA LEU A 393 -21.78 19.03 -8.73
C LEU A 393 -20.94 18.29 -9.78
N LYS A 394 -20.56 18.99 -10.86
CA LYS A 394 -19.81 18.44 -12.00
C LYS A 394 -18.37 18.01 -11.63
N ARG A 395 -17.88 18.36 -10.44
CA ARG A 395 -16.48 18.19 -10.04
C ARG A 395 -16.20 16.99 -9.15
N ASP A 396 -17.20 16.40 -8.50
CA ASP A 396 -17.04 15.15 -7.78
C ASP A 396 -17.64 14.00 -8.57
N VAL A 397 -16.77 13.26 -9.27
CA VAL A 397 -17.15 12.10 -10.09
C VAL A 397 -17.88 11.04 -9.24
N HIS A 398 -17.58 10.97 -7.95
CA HIS A 398 -18.20 10.05 -6.98
C HIS A 398 -19.68 10.32 -6.67
N PHE A 399 -20.17 11.55 -6.93
CA PHE A 399 -21.55 11.95 -6.61
C PHE A 399 -22.39 12.28 -7.86
N SER A 400 -21.87 12.00 -9.07
CA SER A 400 -22.57 12.32 -10.33
C SER A 400 -23.46 11.17 -10.81
N LYS A 401 -24.57 11.49 -11.51
CA LYS A 401 -25.41 10.50 -12.22
C LYS A 401 -24.74 9.88 -13.46
N HIS A 402 -23.56 10.35 -13.86
CA HIS A 402 -22.91 10.01 -15.13
C HIS A 402 -21.75 9.01 -15.01
N THR A 403 -21.51 8.44 -13.82
CA THR A 403 -20.68 7.24 -13.63
C THR A 403 -21.27 5.99 -14.28
N HIS A 404 -22.49 6.10 -14.83
CA HIS A 404 -23.28 5.00 -15.39
C HIS A 404 -23.40 5.07 -16.93
N GLY A 405 -22.43 5.67 -17.63
CA GLY A 405 -22.43 5.79 -19.10
C GLY A 405 -21.41 4.87 -19.79
N ILE A 406 -21.82 4.26 -20.90
CA ILE A 406 -21.05 3.32 -21.75
C ILE A 406 -19.70 3.91 -22.25
N LEU A 407 -19.55 5.23 -22.30
CA LEU A 407 -18.37 5.91 -22.87
C LEU A 407 -17.27 6.26 -21.85
N GLY A 408 -17.42 5.90 -20.57
CA GLY A 408 -16.34 5.99 -19.57
C GLY A 408 -15.45 4.75 -19.50
N ALA A 409 -15.72 3.74 -20.32
CA ALA A 409 -15.04 2.45 -20.36
C ALA A 409 -14.38 2.21 -21.74
N PHE A 410 -13.68 3.22 -22.25
CA PHE A 410 -12.69 3.08 -23.32
C PHE A 410 -11.33 3.56 -22.83
#